data_AF-A0A964R0V2-F1
#
_entry.id   AF-A0A964R0V2-F1
#
_cell.length_a   1.000
_cell.length_b   1.000
_cell.length_c   1.000
_cell.angle_alpha   90.00
_cell.angle_beta   90.00
_cell.angle_gamma   90.00
#
_symmetry.space_group_name_H-M   'P 1'
#
loop_
_entity.id
_entity.type
_entity.pdbx_description
1 polymer ?
#
loop_
_entity_poly.entity_id
_entity_poly.type
_entity_poly.pdbx_seq_one_letter_code
_entity_poly.pdbx_strand_id
1 'polypeptide(L)' 'MNILIENADTLEYLTSTGHWTKKATEGKSFVATIVAFETAKQEAIGKFNIVCYIPQSKQIINLDHGKGKGAETVAA' A
#
# COMPACT_ATOMS: atom_id res chain seq x y z
N MET A 1 -6.31 -11.95 7.81
CA MET A 1 -4.98 -11.39 7.55
C MET A 1 -5.01 -10.87 6.13
N ASN A 2 -4.67 -9.60 5.92
CA ASN A 2 -4.71 -8.96 4.62
C ASN A 2 -3.33 -8.40 4.30
N ILE A 3 -2.81 -8.67 3.12
CA ILE A 3 -1.61 -8.00 2.63
C ILE A 3 -2.07 -6.76 1.89
N LEU A 4 -1.60 -5.59 2.29
CA LEU A 4 -2.01 -4.29 1.78
C LEU A 4 -0.79 -3.52 1.27
N ILE A 5 -1.03 -2.56 0.38
CA ILE A 5 -0.05 -1.55 -0.01
C ILE A 5 -0.38 -0.30 0.80
N GLU A 6 0.61 0.23 1.50
CA GLU A 6 0.53 1.48 2.26
C GLU A 6 1.46 2.52 1.63
N ASN A 7 0.96 3.75 1.47
CA ASN A 7 1.78 4.89 1.14
C ASN A 7 2.65 5.27 2.34
N ALA A 8 3.97 5.16 2.19
CA ALA A 8 4.88 5.37 3.31
C ALA A 8 4.93 6.84 3.78
N ASP A 9 4.52 7.79 2.92
CA ASP A 9 4.52 9.22 3.23
C ASP A 9 3.18 9.65 3.87
N THR A 10 2.04 9.08 3.42
CA THR A 10 0.70 9.51 3.89
C THR A 10 0.02 8.55 4.87
N LEU A 11 0.54 7.32 5.00
CA LEU A 11 -0.04 6.21 5.76
C LEU A 11 -1.45 5.82 5.29
N GLU A 12 -1.72 6.02 3.99
CA GLU A 12 -2.96 5.60 3.34
C GLU A 12 -2.77 4.25 2.64
N TYR A 13 -3.86 3.50 2.51
CA TYR A 13 -3.88 2.18 1.89
C TYR A 13 -4.55 2.24 0.53
N LEU A 14 -3.98 1.53 -0.45
CA LEU A 14 -4.57 1.41 -1.78
C LEU A 14 -5.85 0.58 -1.72
N THR A 15 -6.96 1.07 -2.25
CA THR A 15 -8.25 0.37 -2.34
C THR A 15 -8.38 -0.42 -3.64
N SER A 16 -9.37 -1.32 -3.72
CA SER A 16 -9.65 -2.07 -4.95
C SER A 16 -10.09 -1.20 -6.13
N THR A 17 -10.50 0.05 -5.87
CA THR A 17 -10.88 1.02 -6.91
C THR A 17 -9.71 1.91 -7.32
N GLY A 18 -8.50 1.67 -6.82
CA GLY A 18 -7.31 2.48 -7.14
C GLY A 18 -7.24 3.82 -6.41
N HIS A 19 -8.07 4.02 -5.37
CA HIS A 19 -8.02 5.21 -4.52
C HIS A 19 -7.20 4.94 -3.25
N TRP A 20 -6.84 5.99 -2.51
CA TRP A 20 -6.13 5.89 -1.23
C TRP A 20 -7.09 6.20 -0.07
N THR A 21 -6.99 5.46 1.03
CA THR A 21 -7.82 5.64 2.24
C THR A 21 -7.01 5.46 3.51
N LYS A 22 -7.33 6.17 4.59
CA LYS A 22 -6.69 5.99 5.90
C LYS A 22 -7.15 4.74 6.67
N LYS A 23 -8.07 3.96 6.12
CA LYS A 23 -8.63 2.79 6.79
C LYS A 23 -8.08 1.50 6.18
N ALA A 24 -7.22 0.80 6.92
CA ALA A 24 -6.67 -0.49 6.49
C ALA A 24 -7.75 -1.54 6.17
N THR A 25 -8.94 -1.45 6.78
CA THR A 25 -10.08 -2.33 6.48
C THR A 25 -10.68 -2.16 5.09
N GLU A 26 -10.46 -1.01 4.46
CA GLU A 26 -10.93 -0.69 3.10
C GLU A 26 -9.83 -0.94 2.04
N GLY A 27 -8.62 -1.31 2.48
CA GLY A 27 -7.49 -1.59 1.60
C GLY A 27 -7.71 -2.85 0.75
N LYS A 28 -7.19 -2.81 -0.48
CA LYS A 28 -7.14 -3.95 -1.40
C LYS A 28 -6.28 -5.04 -0.79
N SER A 29 -6.87 -6.21 -0.55
CA SER A 29 -6.15 -7.38 -0.06
C SER A 29 -5.48 -8.12 -1.21
N PHE A 30 -4.20 -8.44 -1.05
CA PHE A 30 -3.42 -9.22 -1.99
C PHE A 30 -3.17 -10.62 -1.44
N VAL A 31 -3.13 -11.61 -2.33
CA VAL A 31 -2.91 -13.03 -1.97
C VAL A 31 -1.47 -13.33 -1.54
N ALA A 32 -0.51 -12.50 -1.95
CA ALA A 32 0.90 -12.67 -1.65
C ALA A 32 1.66 -11.34 -1.67
N THR A 33 2.74 -11.25 -0.88
CA THR A 33 3.61 -10.06 -0.79
C THR A 33 4.17 -9.66 -2.15
N ILE A 34 4.63 -10.64 -2.96
CA ILE A 34 5.20 -10.37 -4.28
C ILE A 34 4.20 -9.73 -5.25
N VAL A 35 2.92 -10.12 -5.18
CA VAL A 35 1.85 -9.57 -6.03
C VAL A 35 1.55 -8.12 -5.62
N ALA A 36 1.52 -7.85 -4.32
CA ALA A 36 1.36 -6.50 -3.79
C ALA A 36 2.57 -5.61 -4.18
N PHE A 37 3.79 -6.14 -4.07
CA PHE A 37 5.01 -5.42 -4.42
C PHE A 37 5.07 -5.03 -5.91
N GLU A 38 4.82 -5.98 -6.82
CA GLU A 38 4.80 -5.69 -8.25
C GLU A 38 3.68 -4.72 -8.62
N THR A 39 2.52 -4.78 -7.94
CA THR A 39 1.45 -3.79 -8.12
C THR A 39 1.92 -2.41 -7.65
N ALA A 40 2.47 -2.29 -6.44
CA ALA A 40 2.92 -1.03 -5.86
C ALA A 40 4.01 -0.35 -6.70
N LYS A 41 4.86 -1.13 -7.36
CA LYS A 41 5.87 -0.61 -8.31
C LYS A 41 5.27 0.08 -9.54
N GLN A 42 4.04 -0.25 -9.92
CA GLN A 42 3.36 0.38 -11.06
C GLN A 42 2.55 1.61 -10.68
N GLU A 43 2.22 1.77 -9.40
CA GLU A 43 1.43 2.90 -8.91
C GLU A 43 2.23 4.21 -8.99
N ALA A 44 1.51 5.31 -9.20
CA ALA A 44 2.03 6.68 -9.18
C ALA A 44 2.28 7.12 -7.73
N ILE A 45 3.18 6.43 -7.04
CA ILE A 45 3.48 6.58 -5.62
C ILE A 45 4.99 6.75 -5.43
N GLY A 46 5.38 7.63 -4.51
CA GLY A 46 6.79 7.82 -4.15
C GLY A 46 7.35 6.59 -3.46
N LYS A 47 7.11 6.47 -2.15
CA LYS A 47 7.53 5.32 -1.33
C LYS A 47 6.31 4.53 -0.85
N PHE A 48 6.44 3.22 -0.78
CA PHE A 48 5.39 2.36 -0.27
C PHE A 48 5.93 1.33 0.72
N ASN A 49 5.04 0.86 1.60
CA ASN A 49 5.22 -0.34 2.40
C ASN A 49 4.26 -1.43 1.90
N ILE A 50 4.70 -2.68 1.96
CA ILE A 50 3.81 -3.83 1.91
C ILE A 50 3.57 -4.26 3.36
N VAL A 51 2.32 -4.20 3.80
CA VAL A 51 1.98 -4.46 5.20
C VAL A 51 1.01 -5.61 5.33
N CYS A 52 1.15 -6.35 6.43
CA CYS A 52 0.18 -7.32 6.89
C CYS A 52 -0.76 -6.65 7.90
N TYR A 53 -2.04 -6.56 7.58
CA TYR A 53 -3.09 -6.14 8.51
C TYR A 53 -3.78 -7.37 9.12
N ILE A 54 -3.82 -7.41 10.45
CA ILE A 54 -4.50 -8.44 11.24
C ILE A 54 -5.78 -7.83 11.83
N PRO A 55 -6.97 -8.07 11.23
CA PRO A 55 -8.20 -7.38 11.65
C PRO A 55 -8.61 -7.64 13.10
N GLN A 56 -8.35 -8.84 13.62
CA GLN A 56 -8.74 -9.20 14.99
C GLN A 56 -8.02 -8.35 16.05
N SER A 57 -6.73 -8.09 15.86
CA SER A 57 -5.90 -7.33 16.80
C SER A 57 -5.67 -5.88 16.37
N LYS A 58 -6.15 -5.50 15.18
CA LYS A 58 -5.87 -4.21 14.51
C LYS A 58 -4.37 -3.93 14.36
N GLN A 59 -3.56 -4.99 14.33
CA GLN A 59 -2.11 -4.86 14.17
C GLN A 59 -1.75 -4.69 12.70
N ILE A 60 -0.70 -3.89 12.46
CA ILE A 60 -0.09 -3.68 11.15
C ILE A 60 1.38 -4.06 11.30
N ILE A 61 1.84 -4.96 10.44
CA ILE A 61 3.22 -5.43 10.43
C ILE A 61 3.81 -5.11 9.07
N ASN A 62 4.92 -4.38 9.04
CA ASN A 62 5.64 -4.11 7.80
C ASN A 62 6.34 -5.40 7.34
N LEU A 63 6.02 -5.84 6.12
CA LEU A 63 6.58 -7.04 5.51
C LEU A 63 7.72 -6.72 4.55
N ASP A 64 7.59 -5.61 3.81
CA ASP A 64 8.55 -5.16 2.81
C ASP A 64 8.32 -3.67 2.51
N HIS A 65 9.26 -3.03 1.79
CA HIS A 65 9.14 -1.64 1.37
C HIS A 65 9.77 -1.42 0.00
N GLY A 66 9.36 -0.33 -0.67
CA GLY A 66 9.88 -0.01 -1.99
C GLY A 66 9.55 1.40 -2.45
N LYS A 67 9.82 1.63 -3.73
CA LYS A 67 9.49 2.88 -4.44
C LYS A 67 8.64 2.55 -5.65
N GLY A 68 7.55 3.30 -5.83
CA GLY A 68 6.70 3.19 -7.00
C GLY A 68 7.27 3.93 -8.20
N LYS A 69 6.49 4.02 -9.27
CA LYS A 69 6.73 5.04 -10.30
C LYS A 69 6.43 6.36 -9.62
N GLY A 70 7.48 7.10 -9.24
CA GLY A 70 7.31 8.35 -8.50
C GLY A 70 6.19 9.18 -9.13
N ALA A 71 5.29 9.72 -8.31
CA ALA A 71 4.38 10.76 -8.77
C ALA A 71 5.30 11.87 -9.30
N GLU A 72 5.42 11.99 -10.62
CA GLU A 72 6.19 13.08 -11.20
C GLU A 72 5.61 14.34 -10.61
N THR A 73 6.40 15.01 -9.78
CA THR A 73 6.09 16.34 -9.29
C THR A 73 5.87 17.15 -10.56
N VAL A 74 4.61 17.44 -10.88
CA VAL A 74 4.29 18.52 -11.79
C VAL A 74 4.69 19.77 -11.00
N ALA A 75 5.97 20.12 -11.13
CA ALA A 75 6.48 21.39 -10.66
C ALA A 75 5.67 22.46 -11.40
N ALA A 76 4.91 23.23 -10.62
CA ALA A 76 4.21 24.42 -11.08
C ALA A 76 5.22 25.53 -11.42
#